data_AF-A0A4R1FP04-F1
#
_entry.id   AF-A0A4R1FP04-F1
#
_cell.length_a   1.000
_cell.length_b   1.000
_cell.length_c   1.000
_cell.angle_alpha   90.00
_cell.angle_beta   90.00
_cell.angle_gamma   90.00
#
_symmetry.space_group_name_H-M   'P 1'
#
loop_
_entity.id
_entity.type
_entity.pdbx_description
1 polymer ?
#
loop_
_entity_poly.entity_id
_entity_poly.type
_entity_poly.pdbx_seq_one_letter_code
_entity_poly.pdbx_strand_id
1 'polypeptide(L)'
;MRPTMTGLLVCALTLSGASALAHADPAPLPLVSLTTIPDGWSQRTDLRPVLQVFADGKAVHRPDAVSKDRKPETAPKQVTGKVAADVISAAREEINALKETDFGIPTGENRGTQIIDLMPEDPADDAHLVVYSPEASDGLNPDQQAARKRFADLYKKLVDAFKS
;
A
#
# COMPACT_ATOMS: atom_id res chain seq x y z
N MET A 1 40.19 68.04 -15.74
CA MET A 1 39.41 67.55 -14.58
C MET A 1 38.18 66.80 -15.09
N ARG A 2 37.60 65.90 -14.29
CA ARG A 2 36.24 65.31 -14.49
C ARG A 2 35.17 66.32 -13.99
N PRO A 3 33.86 66.10 -14.16
CA PRO A 3 33.14 65.04 -14.92
C PRO A 3 32.73 65.59 -16.31
N THR A 4 31.76 65.11 -17.11
CA THR A 4 30.65 64.14 -17.01
C THR A 4 30.61 63.23 -18.28
N MET A 5 29.66 62.31 -18.54
CA MET A 5 28.43 61.87 -17.86
C MET A 5 28.26 60.33 -18.00
N THR A 6 27.03 59.82 -18.13
CA THR A 6 26.65 58.40 -18.22
C THR A 6 25.56 58.22 -19.28
N GLY A 7 25.54 57.09 -20.01
CA GLY A 7 24.48 56.74 -20.96
C GLY A 7 24.40 55.22 -21.19
N LEU A 8 23.89 54.47 -20.21
CA LEU A 8 23.81 53.01 -20.26
C LEU A 8 22.45 52.56 -20.84
N LEU A 9 22.44 51.97 -22.03
CA LEU A 9 21.21 51.46 -22.65
C LEU A 9 20.88 50.06 -22.12
N VAL A 10 19.94 49.97 -21.17
CA VAL A 10 19.46 48.70 -20.62
C VAL A 10 18.30 48.17 -21.46
N CYS A 11 18.57 47.20 -22.33
CA CYS A 11 17.53 46.45 -23.05
C CYS A 11 16.82 45.48 -22.09
N ALA A 12 15.74 45.92 -21.46
CA ALA A 12 14.90 45.10 -20.59
C ALA A 12 14.09 44.06 -21.39
N LEU A 13 14.68 42.88 -21.61
CA LEU A 13 13.98 41.70 -22.12
C LEU A 13 13.06 41.14 -21.03
N THR A 14 11.85 41.71 -20.90
CA THR A 14 10.78 41.21 -20.03
C THR A 14 10.18 39.94 -20.61
N LEU A 15 10.93 38.83 -20.57
CA LEU A 15 10.45 37.53 -20.99
C LEU A 15 9.48 37.00 -19.92
N SER A 16 8.20 37.34 -20.04
CA SER A 16 7.11 36.84 -19.20
C SER A 16 6.79 35.38 -19.54
N GLY A 17 7.79 34.51 -19.38
CA GLY A 17 7.66 33.07 -19.45
C GLY A 17 6.79 32.60 -18.28
N ALA A 18 5.50 32.43 -18.55
CA ALA A 18 4.59 31.76 -17.63
C ALA A 18 4.97 30.28 -17.55
N SER A 19 5.95 29.97 -16.70
CA SER A 19 6.36 28.61 -16.35
C SER A 19 5.20 27.92 -15.65
N ALA A 20 4.30 27.33 -16.44
CA ALA A 20 3.26 26.42 -15.98
C ALA A 20 3.96 25.18 -15.41
N LEU A 21 4.30 25.25 -14.12
CA LEU A 21 4.77 24.11 -13.34
C LEU A 21 3.65 23.08 -13.35
N ALA A 22 3.76 22.10 -14.23
CA ALA A 22 2.92 20.92 -14.27
C ALA A 22 3.14 20.13 -12.99
N HIS A 23 2.42 20.52 -11.94
CA HIS A 23 2.27 19.72 -10.75
C HIS A 23 1.54 18.45 -11.21
N ALA A 24 2.26 17.33 -11.23
CA ALA A 24 1.61 16.05 -11.31
C ALA A 24 0.78 15.91 -10.03
N ASP A 25 -0.54 15.83 -10.16
CA ASP A 25 -1.41 15.56 -9.02
C ASP A 25 -0.92 14.28 -8.32
N PRO A 26 -0.87 14.26 -6.97
CA PRO A 26 -0.42 13.09 -6.26
C PRO A 26 -1.30 11.90 -6.64
N ALA A 27 -0.67 10.81 -7.08
CA ALA A 27 -1.39 9.60 -7.42
C ALA A 27 -2.25 9.16 -6.23
N PRO A 28 -3.55 8.86 -6.42
CA PRO A 28 -4.47 8.61 -5.32
C PRO A 28 -3.95 7.45 -4.47
N LEU A 29 -4.04 7.61 -3.14
CA LEU A 29 -3.66 6.55 -2.22
C LEU A 29 -4.68 5.40 -2.25
N PRO A 30 -4.25 4.14 -2.09
CA PRO A 30 -5.17 3.03 -1.94
C PRO A 30 -5.89 3.13 -0.59
N LEU A 31 -7.22 2.95 -0.59
CA LEU A 31 -8.01 2.82 0.63
C LEU A 31 -7.67 1.54 1.39
N VAL A 32 -7.39 0.44 0.67
CA VAL A 32 -6.92 -0.83 1.26
C VAL A 32 -5.71 -1.35 0.50
N SER A 33 -4.67 -1.74 1.22
CA SER A 33 -3.46 -2.39 0.72
C SER A 33 -3.32 -3.78 1.35
N LEU A 34 -3.06 -4.79 0.51
CA LEU A 34 -2.75 -6.16 0.94
C LEU A 34 -1.31 -6.48 0.59
N THR A 35 -0.43 -6.55 1.58
CA THR A 35 0.98 -6.90 1.38
C THR A 35 1.29 -8.28 1.96
N THR A 36 2.13 -9.04 1.26
CA THR A 36 2.72 -10.29 1.75
C THR A 36 4.22 -10.18 1.52
N ILE A 37 5.00 -10.44 2.57
CA ILE A 37 6.46 -10.54 2.54
C ILE A 37 6.79 -12.02 2.76
N PRO A 38 7.15 -12.78 1.70
CA PRO A 38 7.53 -14.18 1.86
C PRO A 38 8.73 -14.38 2.80
N ASP A 39 8.89 -15.61 3.29
CA ASP A 39 10.13 -16.03 3.95
C ASP A 39 11.37 -15.74 3.07
N GLY A 40 12.46 -15.32 3.71
CA GLY A 40 13.70 -14.85 3.07
C GLY A 40 13.61 -13.50 2.33
N TRP A 41 12.44 -12.88 2.20
CA TRP A 41 12.26 -11.66 1.37
C TRP A 41 12.42 -10.34 2.13
N SER A 42 12.83 -10.34 3.40
CA SER A 42 13.00 -9.13 4.24
C SER A 42 14.00 -8.11 3.70
N GLN A 43 14.90 -8.51 2.79
CA GLN A 43 15.88 -7.64 2.13
C GLN A 43 15.45 -7.15 0.72
N ARG A 44 14.23 -7.48 0.25
CA ARG A 44 13.78 -7.06 -1.09
C ARG A 44 13.24 -5.64 -1.13
N THR A 45 13.91 -4.78 -1.89
CA THR A 45 13.54 -3.36 -2.14
C THR A 45 12.33 -3.19 -3.08
N ASP A 46 11.95 -4.24 -3.79
CA ASP A 46 10.91 -4.25 -4.81
C ASP A 46 9.63 -5.02 -4.39
N LEU A 47 9.43 -5.20 -3.08
CA LEU A 47 8.14 -5.61 -2.50
C LEU A 47 7.03 -4.64 -2.93
N ARG A 48 5.87 -5.17 -3.31
CA ARG A 48 4.68 -4.39 -3.68
C ARG A 48 3.43 -5.10 -3.16
N PRO A 49 2.35 -4.37 -2.81
CA PRO A 49 1.10 -5.00 -2.41
C PRO A 49 0.56 -5.93 -3.50
N VAL A 50 0.10 -7.11 -3.08
CA VAL A 50 -0.60 -8.12 -3.90
C VAL A 50 -1.89 -7.52 -4.45
N LEU A 51 -2.62 -6.76 -3.63
CA LEU A 51 -3.80 -6.01 -4.03
C LEU A 51 -3.72 -4.58 -3.48
N GLN A 52 -4.19 -3.63 -4.27
CA GLN A 52 -4.57 -2.29 -3.82
C GLN A 52 -6.00 -2.02 -4.28
N VAL A 53 -6.83 -1.47 -3.39
CA VAL A 53 -8.21 -1.07 -3.67
C VAL A 53 -8.36 0.41 -3.33
N PHE A 54 -8.96 1.20 -4.23
CA PHE A 54 -9.17 2.64 -4.08
C PHE A 54 -10.59 2.94 -3.59
N ALA A 55 -10.82 4.15 -3.08
CA ALA A 55 -12.12 4.53 -2.51
C ALA A 55 -13.31 4.50 -3.50
N ASP A 56 -13.04 4.57 -4.80
CA ASP A 56 -14.05 4.44 -5.87
C ASP A 56 -14.28 2.98 -6.35
N GLY A 57 -13.69 2.01 -5.65
CA GLY A 57 -13.79 0.58 -5.96
C GLY A 57 -12.93 0.12 -7.12
N LYS A 58 -12.12 0.98 -7.76
CA LYS A 58 -11.03 0.52 -8.64
C LYS A 58 -10.02 -0.30 -7.82
N ALA A 59 -9.36 -1.25 -8.47
CA ALA A 59 -8.32 -2.06 -7.85
C ALA A 59 -7.18 -2.37 -8.82
N VAL A 60 -5.99 -2.62 -8.25
CA VAL A 60 -4.82 -3.14 -8.96
C VAL A 60 -4.34 -4.40 -8.26
N HIS A 61 -4.45 -5.53 -8.94
CA HIS A 61 -3.98 -6.84 -8.48
C HIS A 61 -2.62 -7.19 -9.12
N ARG A 62 -1.73 -7.81 -8.35
CA ARG A 62 -0.34 -8.13 -8.74
C ARG A 62 -0.05 -9.61 -8.49
N PRO A 63 -0.50 -10.51 -9.38
CA PRO A 63 -0.55 -11.95 -9.12
C PRO A 63 0.83 -12.63 -8.93
N ASP A 64 1.92 -12.00 -9.37
CA ASP A 64 3.29 -12.47 -9.16
C ASP A 64 4.11 -11.63 -8.15
N ALA A 65 3.47 -10.71 -7.41
CA ALA A 65 4.12 -9.92 -6.36
C ALA A 65 4.89 -10.80 -5.34
N VAL A 66 4.36 -11.98 -5.02
CA VAL A 66 4.91 -12.98 -4.08
C VAL A 66 5.55 -14.20 -4.76
N SER A 67 5.62 -14.25 -6.08
CA SER A 67 6.13 -15.44 -6.79
C SER A 67 7.62 -15.63 -6.53
N LYS A 68 8.01 -16.82 -6.07
CA LYS A 68 9.42 -17.22 -5.90
C LYS A 68 10.22 -17.18 -7.21
N ASP A 69 9.53 -17.30 -8.35
CA ASP A 69 10.12 -17.23 -9.69
C ASP A 69 10.28 -15.79 -10.21
N ARG A 70 9.69 -14.79 -9.53
CA ARG A 70 9.85 -13.38 -9.89
C ARG A 70 11.25 -12.89 -9.50
N LYS A 71 12.09 -12.75 -10.52
CA LYS A 71 13.49 -12.30 -10.42
C LYS A 71 13.67 -11.09 -9.47
N PRO A 72 14.81 -11.01 -8.75
CA PRO A 72 15.23 -9.80 -8.04
C PRO A 72 15.05 -8.54 -8.91
N GLU A 73 14.64 -7.45 -8.27
CA GLU A 73 14.53 -6.10 -8.86
C GLU A 73 13.54 -5.93 -10.05
N THR A 74 12.79 -6.96 -10.42
CA THR A 74 11.79 -6.87 -11.51
C THR A 74 10.40 -6.52 -11.00
N ALA A 75 9.81 -5.43 -11.51
CA ALA A 75 8.46 -5.04 -11.14
C ALA A 75 7.43 -6.18 -11.43
N PRO A 76 6.53 -6.52 -10.48
CA PRO A 76 5.47 -7.49 -10.72
C PRO A 76 4.47 -6.99 -11.77
N LYS A 77 3.78 -7.94 -12.41
CA LYS A 77 2.66 -7.66 -13.31
C LYS A 77 1.55 -6.91 -12.56
N GLN A 78 0.79 -6.11 -13.30
CA GLN A 78 -0.36 -5.38 -12.76
C GLN A 78 -1.58 -5.67 -13.63
N VAL A 79 -2.70 -5.99 -12.97
CA VAL A 79 -4.01 -6.17 -13.59
C VAL A 79 -4.95 -5.16 -12.93
N THR A 80 -5.42 -4.19 -13.70
CA THR A 80 -6.46 -3.26 -13.24
C THR A 80 -7.82 -3.97 -13.26
N GLY A 81 -8.66 -3.65 -12.27
CA GLY A 81 -10.00 -4.21 -12.13
C GLY A 81 -10.79 -3.43 -11.09
N LYS A 82 -11.71 -4.11 -10.41
CA LYS A 82 -12.54 -3.56 -9.34
C LYS A 82 -12.74 -4.55 -8.18
N VAL A 83 -13.14 -4.00 -7.04
CA VAL A 83 -13.79 -4.71 -5.92
C VAL A 83 -15.14 -4.03 -5.65
N ALA A 84 -16.16 -4.81 -5.29
CA ALA A 84 -17.51 -4.28 -5.08
C ALA A 84 -17.61 -3.49 -3.76
N ALA A 85 -18.45 -2.45 -3.73
CA ALA A 85 -18.51 -1.49 -2.63
C ALA A 85 -19.01 -2.09 -1.30
N ASP A 86 -19.88 -3.10 -1.37
CA ASP A 86 -20.34 -3.91 -0.24
C ASP A 86 -19.20 -4.72 0.39
N VAL A 87 -18.32 -5.31 -0.45
CA VAL A 87 -17.11 -6.01 0.00
C VAL A 87 -16.14 -5.03 0.67
N ILE A 88 -16.02 -3.80 0.15
CA ILE A 88 -15.17 -2.75 0.72
C ILE A 88 -15.71 -2.29 2.08
N SER A 89 -17.03 -2.08 2.23
CA SER A 89 -17.65 -1.74 3.53
C SER A 89 -17.38 -2.84 4.57
N ALA A 90 -17.74 -4.07 4.23
CA ALA A 90 -17.56 -5.22 5.12
C ALA A 90 -16.07 -5.47 5.47
N ALA A 91 -15.13 -5.09 4.59
CA ALA A 91 -13.70 -5.13 4.88
C ALA A 91 -13.28 -4.01 5.85
N ARG A 92 -13.75 -2.77 5.69
CA ARG A 92 -13.49 -1.67 6.64
C ARG A 92 -14.04 -1.97 8.04
N GLU A 93 -15.22 -2.58 8.10
CA GLU A 93 -15.85 -3.03 9.34
C GLU A 93 -15.00 -4.11 10.03
N GLU A 94 -14.59 -5.15 9.31
CA GLU A 94 -13.76 -6.24 9.87
C GLU A 94 -12.34 -5.77 10.26
N ILE A 95 -11.73 -4.85 9.49
CA ILE A 95 -10.43 -4.26 9.84
C ILE A 95 -10.53 -3.45 11.13
N ASN A 96 -11.56 -2.60 11.29
CA ASN A 96 -11.77 -1.86 12.54
C ASN A 96 -12.11 -2.79 13.71
N ALA A 97 -12.80 -3.92 13.47
CA ALA A 97 -13.04 -4.95 14.46
C ALA A 97 -11.84 -5.88 14.75
N LEU A 98 -10.67 -5.60 14.13
CA LEU A 98 -9.41 -6.30 14.33
C LEU A 98 -8.24 -5.38 14.75
N LYS A 99 -8.34 -4.05 14.60
CA LYS A 99 -7.17 -3.14 14.76
C LYS A 99 -6.54 -3.10 16.14
N GLU A 100 -7.32 -3.31 17.19
CA GLU A 100 -6.84 -3.42 18.59
C GLU A 100 -6.59 -4.88 19.03
N THR A 101 -6.63 -5.86 18.11
CA THR A 101 -6.55 -7.29 18.45
C THR A 101 -5.10 -7.78 18.44
N ASP A 102 -4.68 -8.42 19.53
CA ASP A 102 -3.42 -9.15 19.56
C ASP A 102 -3.51 -10.41 18.68
N PHE A 103 -2.77 -10.42 17.56
CA PHE A 103 -2.58 -11.60 16.72
C PHE A 103 -1.53 -12.57 17.29
N GLY A 104 -0.76 -12.17 18.30
CA GLY A 104 0.36 -12.93 18.85
C GLY A 104 1.52 -13.13 17.87
N ILE A 105 2.60 -13.71 18.38
CA ILE A 105 3.76 -14.15 17.58
C ILE A 105 3.93 -15.66 17.85
N PRO A 106 3.75 -16.54 16.85
CA PRO A 106 3.88 -17.98 17.05
C PRO A 106 5.34 -18.37 17.28
N THR A 107 5.55 -19.45 18.03
CA THR A 107 6.88 -19.98 18.34
C THR A 107 7.54 -20.63 17.13
N GLY A 108 8.82 -20.31 16.89
CA GLY A 108 9.64 -20.91 15.83
C GLY A 108 10.36 -19.86 15.00
N GLU A 109 10.78 -20.25 13.80
CA GLU A 109 11.38 -19.35 12.82
C GLU A 109 10.31 -18.48 12.13
N ASN A 110 10.69 -17.26 11.73
CA ASN A 110 9.80 -16.37 10.98
C ASN A 110 9.59 -16.90 9.56
N ARG A 111 8.34 -17.21 9.19
CA ARG A 111 7.95 -17.76 7.86
C ARG A 111 7.35 -16.70 6.93
N GLY A 112 7.71 -15.44 7.14
CA GLY A 112 7.20 -14.29 6.41
C GLY A 112 6.06 -13.56 7.13
N THR A 113 5.56 -12.48 6.52
CA THR A 113 4.59 -11.57 7.12
C THR A 113 3.45 -11.29 6.15
N GLN A 114 2.22 -11.21 6.65
CA GLN A 114 1.10 -10.61 5.94
C GLN A 114 0.66 -9.31 6.61
N ILE A 115 0.23 -8.36 5.80
CA ILE A 115 -0.15 -7.01 6.23
C ILE A 115 -1.44 -6.60 5.51
N ILE A 116 -2.38 -6.01 6.25
CA ILE A 116 -3.54 -5.28 5.71
C ILE A 116 -3.45 -3.84 6.21
N ASP A 117 -3.27 -2.90 5.29
CA ASP A 117 -3.35 -1.48 5.57
C ASP A 117 -4.72 -0.95 5.15
N LEU A 118 -5.37 -0.18 6.03
CA LEU A 118 -6.53 0.66 5.75
C LEU A 118 -6.09 2.12 5.88
N MET A 119 -6.25 2.89 4.81
CA MET A 119 -5.84 4.30 4.72
C MET A 119 -7.02 5.14 4.17
N PRO A 120 -7.94 5.60 5.03
CA PRO A 120 -9.04 6.47 4.65
C PRO A 120 -8.58 7.94 4.48
N GLU A 121 -9.52 8.84 4.21
CA GLU A 121 -9.22 10.28 4.04
C GLU A 121 -8.88 11.00 5.36
N ASP A 122 -9.41 10.51 6.49
CA ASP A 122 -9.01 10.93 7.83
C ASP A 122 -7.99 9.93 8.40
N PRO A 123 -6.71 10.31 8.60
CA PRO A 123 -5.69 9.41 9.13
C PRO A 123 -5.90 9.03 10.61
N ALA A 124 -6.88 9.60 11.31
CA ALA A 124 -7.30 9.09 12.62
C ALA A 124 -8.00 7.71 12.54
N ASP A 125 -8.53 7.36 11.35
CA ASP A 125 -9.15 6.06 11.06
C ASP A 125 -8.19 5.07 10.35
N ASP A 126 -6.89 5.39 10.23
CA ASP A 126 -5.86 4.47 9.74
C ASP A 126 -5.82 3.17 10.58
N ALA A 127 -5.55 2.04 9.93
CA ALA A 127 -5.30 0.77 10.62
C ALA A 127 -4.27 -0.08 9.87
N HIS A 128 -3.33 -0.68 10.62
CA HIS A 128 -2.23 -1.49 10.09
C HIS A 128 -2.21 -2.85 10.80
N LEU A 129 -2.88 -3.84 10.20
CA LEU A 129 -2.95 -5.21 10.73
C LEU A 129 -1.74 -6.01 10.26
N VAL A 130 -0.98 -6.62 11.17
CA VAL A 130 0.24 -7.39 10.86
C VAL A 130 0.16 -8.78 11.47
N VAL A 131 0.38 -9.81 10.65
CA VAL A 131 0.49 -11.21 11.09
C VAL A 131 1.85 -11.78 10.66
N TYR A 132 2.68 -12.10 11.66
CA TYR A 132 3.95 -12.82 11.47
C TYR A 132 3.72 -14.32 11.40
N SER A 133 4.46 -15.01 10.53
CA SER A 133 4.35 -16.45 10.24
C SER A 133 2.89 -16.92 10.08
N PRO A 134 2.10 -16.36 9.13
CA PRO A 134 0.64 -16.55 9.07
C PRO A 134 0.20 -18.02 9.15
N GLU A 135 0.89 -18.93 8.45
CA GLU A 135 0.62 -20.38 8.45
C GLU A 135 1.01 -21.15 9.72
N ALA A 136 1.60 -20.50 10.74
CA ALA A 136 2.04 -21.13 11.99
C ALA A 136 1.14 -20.73 13.18
N SER A 137 0.72 -21.72 13.97
CA SER A 137 -0.16 -21.55 15.13
C SER A 137 0.49 -21.90 16.48
N ASP A 138 1.70 -22.45 16.48
CA ASP A 138 2.33 -22.98 17.68
C ASP A 138 2.61 -21.88 18.71
N GLY A 139 2.32 -22.17 19.99
CA GLY A 139 2.47 -21.21 21.09
C GLY A 139 1.37 -20.14 21.21
N LEU A 140 0.43 -20.06 20.26
CA LEU A 140 -0.68 -19.11 20.31
C LEU A 140 -1.86 -19.59 21.17
N ASN A 141 -2.52 -18.67 21.87
CA ASN A 141 -3.76 -18.94 22.57
C ASN A 141 -4.98 -19.03 21.60
N PRO A 142 -6.15 -19.57 22.02
CA PRO A 142 -7.30 -19.75 21.13
C PRO A 142 -7.84 -18.46 20.50
N ASP A 143 -7.78 -17.33 21.20
CA ASP A 143 -8.29 -16.05 20.72
C ASP A 143 -7.36 -15.45 19.64
N GLN A 144 -6.04 -15.55 19.83
CA GLN A 144 -5.04 -15.23 18.81
C GLN A 144 -5.21 -16.10 17.56
N GLN A 145 -5.46 -17.41 17.72
CA GLN A 145 -5.73 -18.31 16.60
C GLN A 145 -7.01 -17.91 15.84
N ALA A 146 -8.09 -17.55 16.56
CA ALA A 146 -9.33 -17.07 15.96
C ALA A 146 -9.16 -15.72 15.25
N ALA A 147 -8.42 -14.77 15.83
CA ALA A 147 -8.11 -13.48 15.24
C ALA A 147 -7.29 -13.61 13.94
N ARG A 148 -6.29 -14.50 13.93
CA ARG A 148 -5.49 -14.79 12.74
C ARG A 148 -6.29 -15.48 11.65
N LYS A 149 -7.25 -16.35 12.03
CA LYS A 149 -8.20 -16.91 11.07
C LYS A 149 -9.07 -15.82 10.44
N ARG A 150 -9.64 -14.91 11.23
CA ARG A 150 -10.40 -13.74 10.73
C ARG A 150 -9.58 -12.91 9.75
N PHE A 151 -8.34 -12.58 10.10
CA PHE A 151 -7.39 -11.87 9.23
C PHE A 151 -7.15 -12.62 7.90
N ALA A 152 -6.88 -13.93 7.95
CA ALA A 152 -6.61 -14.74 6.76
C ALA A 152 -7.85 -14.88 5.85
N ASP A 153 -9.03 -15.09 6.45
CA ASP A 153 -10.30 -15.13 5.74
C ASP A 153 -10.60 -13.78 5.06
N LEU A 154 -10.35 -12.65 5.74
CA LEU A 154 -10.47 -11.29 5.19
C LEU A 154 -9.49 -11.04 4.03
N TYR A 155 -8.21 -11.36 4.21
CA TYR A 155 -7.17 -11.21 3.19
C TYR A 155 -7.55 -11.99 1.93
N LYS A 156 -7.96 -13.25 2.10
CA LYS A 156 -8.43 -14.10 1.00
C LYS A 156 -9.70 -13.54 0.35
N LYS A 157 -10.71 -13.15 1.14
CA LYS A 157 -11.97 -12.57 0.63
C LYS A 157 -11.74 -11.36 -0.27
N LEU A 158 -10.82 -10.46 0.10
CA LEU A 158 -10.49 -9.29 -0.70
C LEU A 158 -9.78 -9.64 -2.02
N VAL A 159 -8.83 -10.59 -2.02
CA VAL A 159 -8.19 -11.09 -3.25
C VAL A 159 -9.20 -11.82 -4.15
N ASP A 160 -10.00 -12.72 -3.59
CA ASP A 160 -11.03 -13.47 -4.33
C ASP A 160 -12.15 -12.55 -4.89
N ALA A 161 -12.40 -11.41 -4.25
CA ALA A 161 -13.39 -10.42 -4.69
C ALA A 161 -12.92 -9.55 -5.87
N PHE A 162 -11.62 -9.49 -6.17
CA PHE A 162 -11.10 -8.75 -7.33
C PHE A 162 -11.69 -9.28 -8.65
N LYS A 163 -12.13 -8.39 -9.53
CA LYS A 163 -12.61 -8.71 -10.89
C LYS A 163 -11.96 -7.76 -11.89
N SER A 164 -11.32 -8.32 -12.92
CA SER A 164 -10.73 -7.59 -14.06
C SER A 164 -11.74 -7.49 -15.20
#